data_AF-A0AAC9HH79-F1
#
_entry.id   AF-A0AAC9HH79-F1
#
_cell.length_a   1.000
_cell.length_b   1.000
_cell.length_c   1.000
_cell.angle_alpha   90.00
_cell.angle_beta   90.00
_cell.angle_gamma   90.00
#
_symmetry.space_group_name_H-M   'P 1'
#
loop_
_entity.id
_entity.type
_entity.pdbx_description
1 polymer ?
#
loop_
_entity_poly.entity_id
_entity_poly.type
_entity_poly.pdbx_seq_one_letter_code
_entity_poly.pdbx_strand_id
1 'polypeptide(L)'
;MVRYVEDFPQLRAGPLQSKRNGTESLTTGGVRVGLRIWPNFVNAVWCINGKRYAQAIKRVRLPYRGGGFATRFECPTCGKVTTVLFLAPCPGKFVCRDCARATRYRAWKESGKVRQPKKADNWLKWFSRQATKILAKGERSE
;
A
#
# COMPACT_ATOMS: atom_id res chain seq x y z
N MET A 1 -21.70 -1.39 17.36
CA MET A 1 -20.90 -2.55 16.91
C MET A 1 -19.77 -2.03 16.01
N VAL A 2 -18.52 -2.04 16.48
CA VAL A 2 -17.40 -1.45 15.73
C VAL A 2 -17.06 -2.38 14.57
N ARG A 3 -17.43 -1.99 13.33
CA ARG A 3 -17.05 -2.73 12.12
C ARG A 3 -15.54 -2.65 11.96
N TYR A 4 -14.84 -3.70 12.32
CA TYR A 4 -13.44 -3.89 11.95
C TYR A 4 -13.37 -3.98 10.42
N VAL A 5 -12.65 -3.06 9.77
CA VAL A 5 -12.39 -3.16 8.34
C VAL A 5 -11.17 -4.07 8.16
N GLU A 6 -11.40 -5.37 8.12
CA GLU A 6 -10.35 -6.39 8.21
C GLU A 6 -9.28 -6.35 7.09
N ASP A 7 -9.48 -5.59 6.01
CA ASP A 7 -8.71 -5.77 4.77
C ASP A 7 -8.16 -4.47 4.14
N PHE A 8 -7.57 -3.52 4.90
CA PHE A 8 -6.98 -2.33 4.27
C PHE A 8 -5.91 -2.69 3.22
N PRO A 9 -5.96 -2.13 2.00
CA PRO A 9 -4.97 -2.41 0.98
C PRO A 9 -3.69 -1.68 1.40
N GLN A 10 -2.57 -2.39 1.39
CA GLN A 10 -1.32 -1.90 1.98
C GLN A 10 -0.20 -1.89 0.96
N LEU A 11 0.39 -0.73 0.72
CA LEU A 11 1.69 -0.61 0.03
C LEU A 11 2.82 -0.91 1.02
N ARG A 12 3.64 -1.92 0.72
CA ARG A 12 4.71 -2.39 1.62
C ARG A 12 6.09 -2.22 1.01
N ALA A 13 7.04 -1.76 1.81
CA ALA A 13 8.39 -1.46 1.34
C ALA A 13 9.24 -2.72 1.11
N GLY A 14 8.98 -3.81 1.84
CA GLY A 14 9.75 -5.05 1.78
C GLY A 14 9.79 -5.69 0.38
N PRO A 15 8.65 -6.00 -0.25
CA PRO A 15 8.63 -6.56 -1.61
C PRO A 15 9.28 -5.65 -2.66
N LEU A 16 9.36 -4.34 -2.39
CA LEU A 16 9.96 -3.35 -3.28
C LEU A 16 11.42 -3.01 -2.93
N GLN A 17 11.99 -3.63 -1.90
CA GLN A 17 13.31 -3.28 -1.36
C GLN A 17 14.44 -3.45 -2.39
N SER A 18 14.38 -4.51 -3.20
CA SER A 18 15.39 -4.81 -4.23
C SER A 18 15.09 -4.14 -5.58
N LYS A 19 13.87 -3.63 -5.80
CA LYS A 19 13.48 -3.00 -7.07
C LYS A 19 14.06 -1.58 -7.13
N ARG A 20 14.96 -1.32 -8.07
CA ARG A 20 15.53 0.02 -8.30
C ARG A 20 14.73 0.81 -9.33
N ASN A 21 14.37 0.17 -10.44
CA ASN A 21 13.52 0.71 -11.49
C ASN A 21 12.53 -0.35 -11.95
N GLY A 22 11.34 0.07 -12.40
CA GLY A 22 10.39 -0.83 -13.04
C GLY A 22 8.98 -0.27 -13.09
N THR A 23 8.15 -0.90 -13.92
CA THR A 23 6.71 -0.64 -13.95
C THR A 23 6.01 -1.97 -13.74
N GLU A 24 5.13 -2.01 -12.75
CA GLU A 24 4.25 -3.15 -12.52
C GLU A 24 2.81 -2.66 -12.58
N SER A 25 1.92 -3.40 -13.24
CA SER A 25 0.51 -3.06 -13.28
C SER A 25 -0.35 -4.31 -13.29
N LEU A 26 -1.55 -4.18 -12.73
CA LEU A 26 -2.52 -5.25 -12.68
C LEU A 26 -3.93 -4.65 -12.76
N THR A 27 -4.80 -5.29 -13.53
CA THR A 27 -6.23 -4.97 -13.55
C THR A 27 -6.97 -6.09 -12.81
N THR A 28 -7.87 -5.75 -11.88
CA THR A 28 -8.68 -6.70 -11.11
C THR A 28 -10.06 -6.12 -10.84
N GLY A 29 -11.11 -6.81 -11.31
CA GLY A 29 -12.51 -6.36 -11.15
C GLY A 29 -12.75 -4.95 -11.70
N GLY A 30 -12.21 -4.62 -12.88
CA GLY A 30 -12.31 -3.29 -13.49
C GLY A 30 -11.37 -2.21 -12.90
N VAL A 31 -10.80 -2.44 -11.72
CA VAL A 31 -9.83 -1.54 -11.10
C VAL A 31 -8.43 -1.83 -11.63
N ARG A 32 -7.82 -0.83 -12.29
CA ARG A 32 -6.41 -0.88 -12.69
C ARG A 32 -5.55 -0.26 -11.59
N VAL A 33 -4.57 -1.03 -11.10
CA VAL A 33 -3.56 -0.60 -10.14
C VAL A 33 -2.19 -0.71 -10.79
N GLY A 34 -1.38 0.33 -10.69
CA GLY A 34 -0.02 0.38 -11.23
C GLY A 34 0.96 0.98 -10.24
N LEU A 35 2.19 0.49 -10.28
CA LEU A 35 3.34 1.06 -9.60
C LEU A 35 4.41 1.36 -10.62
N ARG A 36 4.89 2.60 -10.63
CA ARG A 36 6.14 2.96 -11.28
C ARG A 36 7.18 3.19 -10.19
N ILE A 37 8.25 2.42 -10.23
CA ILE A 37 9.25 2.31 -9.17
C ILE A 37 10.52 2.99 -9.66
N TRP A 38 11.06 3.87 -8.84
CA TRP A 38 12.37 4.51 -8.99
C TRP A 38 13.17 4.33 -7.69
N PRO A 39 14.47 4.68 -7.66
CA PRO A 39 15.30 4.45 -6.48
C PRO A 39 14.80 5.23 -5.25
N ASN A 40 14.32 6.45 -5.48
CA ASN A 40 13.97 7.40 -4.42
C ASN A 40 12.46 7.62 -4.25
N PHE A 41 11.63 7.08 -5.14
CA PHE A 41 10.18 7.20 -5.03
C PHE A 41 9.45 6.06 -5.75
N VAL A 42 8.19 5.86 -5.39
CA VAL A 42 7.22 5.01 -6.08
C VAL A 42 6.05 5.89 -6.47
N ASN A 43 5.66 5.92 -7.74
CA ASN A 43 4.41 6.52 -8.15
C ASN A 43 3.35 5.40 -8.20
N ALA A 44 2.42 5.43 -7.26
CA ALA A 44 1.27 4.53 -7.26
C ALA A 44 0.15 5.17 -8.06
N VAL A 45 -0.49 4.39 -8.92
CA VAL A 45 -1.59 4.81 -9.79
C VAL A 45 -2.73 3.82 -9.62
N TRP A 46 -3.96 4.31 -9.47
CA TRP A 46 -5.14 3.46 -9.41
C TRP A 46 -6.34 4.14 -10.09
N CYS A 47 -7.34 3.37 -10.48
CA CYS A 47 -8.57 3.87 -11.09
C CYS A 47 -9.79 3.47 -10.23
N ILE A 48 -10.69 4.42 -9.96
CA ILE A 48 -11.95 4.21 -9.24
C ILE A 48 -13.05 4.86 -10.09
N ASN A 49 -14.02 4.10 -10.56
CA ASN A 49 -15.17 4.59 -11.36
C ASN A 49 -14.76 5.48 -12.54
N GLY A 50 -13.75 5.04 -13.30
CA GLY A 50 -13.21 5.78 -14.45
C GLY A 50 -12.32 6.99 -14.08
N LYS A 51 -12.30 7.42 -12.81
CA LYS A 51 -11.40 8.46 -12.32
C LYS A 51 -10.04 7.86 -11.99
N ARG A 52 -8.99 8.40 -12.60
CA ARG A 52 -7.61 8.02 -12.36
C ARG A 52 -7.03 8.83 -11.21
N TYR A 53 -6.36 8.15 -10.32
CA TYR A 53 -5.63 8.72 -9.20
C TYR A 53 -4.16 8.33 -9.30
N ALA A 54 -3.29 9.20 -8.81
CA ALA A 54 -1.87 8.95 -8.73
C ALA A 54 -1.30 9.60 -7.47
N GLN A 55 -0.27 8.99 -6.90
CA GLN A 55 0.45 9.53 -5.76
C GLN A 55 1.90 9.11 -5.79
N ALA A 56 2.78 10.11 -5.76
CA ALA A 56 4.20 9.93 -5.53
C ALA A 56 4.45 9.66 -4.04
N ILE A 57 5.21 8.61 -3.77
CA ILE A 57 5.53 8.13 -2.43
C ILE A 57 7.04 8.05 -2.32
N LYS A 58 7.63 8.87 -1.46
CA LYS A 58 9.07 8.93 -1.29
C LYS A 58 9.59 7.66 -0.62
N ARG A 59 10.69 7.14 -1.15
CA ARG A 59 11.44 6.02 -0.58
C ARG A 59 12.59 6.57 0.24
N VAL A 60 12.73 6.07 1.44
CA VAL A 60 13.84 6.41 2.34
C VAL A 60 14.66 5.15 2.56
N ARG A 61 15.97 5.22 2.33
CA ARG A 61 16.88 4.12 2.68
C ARG A 61 17.46 4.42 4.05
N LEU A 62 17.17 3.57 5.02
CA LEU A 62 17.71 3.68 6.37
C LEU A 62 18.68 2.52 6.64
N PRO A 63 19.75 2.74 7.40
CA PRO A 63 20.63 1.65 7.84
C PRO A 63 19.85 0.63 8.66
N TYR A 64 20.16 -0.65 8.46
CA TYR A 64 19.54 -1.76 9.18
C TYR A 64 20.48 -2.29 10.27
N ARG A 65 19.93 -2.63 11.45
CA ARG A 65 20.71 -2.98 12.66
C ARG A 65 21.67 -4.17 12.46
N GLY A 66 21.36 -5.07 11.52
CA GLY A 66 22.21 -6.22 11.16
C GLY A 66 23.11 -5.99 9.93
N GLY A 67 23.32 -4.74 9.51
CA GLY A 67 24.04 -4.38 8.30
C GLY A 67 23.13 -4.16 7.09
N GLY A 68 23.61 -3.35 6.14
CA GLY A 68 22.89 -2.99 4.91
C GLY A 68 21.82 -1.90 5.09
N PHE A 69 20.95 -1.77 4.09
CA PHE A 69 19.92 -0.73 4.03
C PHE A 69 18.52 -1.33 3.85
N ALA A 70 17.56 -0.82 4.63
CA ALA A 70 16.15 -1.11 4.48
C ALA A 70 15.45 0.03 3.72
N THR A 71 14.68 -0.33 2.69
CA THR A 71 13.75 0.62 2.06
C THR A 71 12.56 0.83 2.99
N ARG A 72 12.21 2.09 3.22
CA ARG A 72 11.01 2.57 3.92
C ARG A 72 10.28 3.57 3.02
N PHE A 73 9.06 3.92 3.40
CA PHE A 73 8.30 5.00 2.77
C PHE A 73 8.14 6.17 3.71
N GLU A 74 8.14 7.36 3.15
CA GLU A 74 7.68 8.56 3.84
C GLU A 74 6.18 8.72 3.62
N CYS A 75 5.41 8.93 4.70
CA CYS A 75 3.99 9.18 4.60
C CYS A 75 3.71 10.51 3.90
N PRO A 76 2.98 10.55 2.78
CA PRO A 76 2.72 11.80 2.05
C PRO A 76 1.91 12.84 2.84
N THR A 77 1.20 12.42 3.88
CA THR A 77 0.34 13.31 4.70
C THR A 77 1.05 13.90 5.92
N CYS A 78 1.98 13.18 6.55
CA CYS A 78 2.56 13.59 7.84
C CYS A 78 4.08 13.44 7.92
N GLY A 79 4.75 13.05 6.83
CA GLY A 79 6.21 12.87 6.79
C GLY A 79 6.73 11.65 7.57
N LYS A 80 5.89 10.93 8.31
CA LYS A 80 6.32 9.79 9.12
C LYS A 80 6.92 8.67 8.25
N VAL A 81 8.12 8.23 8.59
CA VAL A 81 8.78 7.10 7.92
C VAL A 81 8.19 5.77 8.42
N THR A 82 7.72 4.93 7.50
CA THR A 82 7.01 3.69 7.77
C THR A 82 7.40 2.59 6.78
N THR A 83 7.20 1.33 7.13
CA THR A 83 7.33 0.19 6.20
C THR A 83 6.07 -0.04 5.38
N VAL A 84 4.94 0.52 5.82
CA VAL A 84 3.61 0.25 5.28
C VAL A 84 2.82 1.55 5.16
N LEU A 85 2.21 1.76 3.99
CA LEU A 85 1.17 2.75 3.77
C LEU A 85 -0.14 2.04 3.47
N PHE A 86 -1.24 2.65 3.90
CA PHE A 86 -2.59 2.14 3.78
C PHE A 86 -3.34 3.00 2.78
N LEU A 87 -4.09 2.38 1.87
CA LEU A 87 -5.01 3.10 1.01
C LEU A 87 -6.24 3.48 1.83
N ALA A 88 -6.36 4.75 2.22
CA ALA A 88 -7.51 5.28 2.94
C ALA A 88 -8.75 5.31 2.02
N PRO A 89 -9.93 4.88 2.50
CA PRO A 89 -11.18 5.03 1.75
C PRO A 89 -11.47 6.53 1.51
N CYS A 90 -11.95 6.89 0.32
CA CYS A 90 -12.37 8.23 -0.13
C CYS A 90 -11.48 9.43 0.31
N PRO A 91 -10.70 10.08 -0.58
CA PRO A 91 -10.59 9.94 -2.03
C PRO A 91 -9.47 8.96 -2.45
N GLY A 92 -9.25 7.89 -1.67
CA GLY A 92 -8.29 6.84 -2.04
C GLY A 92 -6.84 7.29 -1.95
N LYS A 93 -6.29 7.69 -0.79
CA LYS A 93 -4.87 8.12 -0.69
C LYS A 93 -4.05 7.13 0.12
N PHE A 94 -2.80 6.89 -0.25
CA PHE A 94 -1.85 6.17 0.59
C PHE A 94 -1.36 7.06 1.73
N VAL A 95 -1.56 6.59 2.95
CA VAL A 95 -1.22 7.30 4.17
C VAL A 95 -0.68 6.33 5.23
N CYS A 96 0.02 6.83 6.25
CA CYS A 96 0.48 5.99 7.34
C CYS A 96 -0.69 5.49 8.19
N ARG A 97 -0.39 4.55 9.11
CA ARG A 97 -1.39 4.00 10.04
C ARG A 97 -2.14 5.10 10.79
N ASP A 98 -1.44 6.11 11.29
CA ASP A 98 -2.03 7.15 12.13
C ASP A 98 -2.97 8.04 11.30
N CYS A 99 -2.52 8.45 10.10
CA CYS A 99 -3.33 9.21 9.15
C CYS A 99 -4.52 8.42 8.59
N ALA A 100 -4.39 7.11 8.45
CA ALA A 100 -5.51 6.22 8.07
C ALA A 100 -6.53 6.06 9.22
N ARG A 101 -6.30 6.68 10.39
CA ARG A 101 -7.01 6.40 11.64
C ARG A 101 -7.05 4.89 11.93
N ALA A 102 -5.98 4.22 11.52
CA ALA A 102 -5.80 2.78 11.63
C ALA A 102 -5.12 2.36 12.93
N THR A 103 -5.26 3.18 13.96
CA THR A 103 -4.74 2.91 15.31
C THR A 103 -5.49 1.76 15.99
N ARG A 104 -6.80 1.57 15.70
CA ARG A 104 -7.65 0.51 16.27
C ARG A 104 -7.55 -0.88 15.61
N TYR A 105 -6.73 -1.06 14.57
CA TYR A 105 -6.53 -2.38 13.95
C TYR A 105 -5.61 -3.25 14.80
N ARG A 106 -6.16 -4.31 15.42
CA ARG A 106 -5.40 -5.36 16.12
C ARG A 106 -4.63 -6.29 15.17
N ALA A 107 -4.88 -6.26 13.86
CA ALA A 107 -4.25 -7.15 12.87
C ALA A 107 -2.75 -6.87 12.58
N TRP A 108 -2.05 -6.17 13.48
CA TRP A 108 -0.60 -5.99 13.38
C TRP A 108 0.21 -7.14 13.99
N LYS A 109 -0.45 -8.13 14.60
CA LYS A 109 0.08 -9.47 14.94
C LYS A 109 -1.08 -10.45 14.73
N GLU A 110 -0.93 -11.65 14.19
CA GLU A 110 0.04 -12.69 14.57
C GLU A 110 0.53 -13.48 13.35
N SER A 111 1.75 -14.00 13.50
CA SER A 111 2.25 -15.21 12.87
C SER A 111 1.14 -16.17 12.37
N GLY A 112 1.01 -16.31 11.04
CA GLY A 112 0.62 -17.61 10.49
C GLY A 112 -0.50 -17.74 9.46
N LYS A 113 -1.35 -16.75 9.13
CA LYS A 113 -2.55 -17.05 8.28
C LYS A 113 -2.74 -16.29 6.97
N VAL A 114 -1.90 -15.32 6.64
CA VAL A 114 -1.77 -14.88 5.24
C VAL A 114 -0.30 -14.88 4.91
N ARG A 115 0.20 -15.95 4.27
CA ARG A 115 1.55 -15.95 3.66
C ARG A 115 1.55 -14.85 2.60
N GLN A 116 1.89 -13.63 3.01
CA GLN A 116 2.03 -12.52 2.10
C GLN A 116 3.13 -12.89 1.11
N PRO A 117 2.95 -12.61 -0.19
CA PRO A 117 3.93 -13.02 -1.16
C PRO A 117 5.24 -12.25 -0.96
N LYS A 118 6.36 -12.99 -0.91
CA LYS A 118 7.71 -12.40 -0.79
C LYS A 118 8.15 -11.67 -2.07
N LYS A 119 7.60 -12.07 -3.22
CA LYS A 119 7.91 -11.49 -4.54
C LYS A 119 7.01 -10.29 -4.84
N ALA A 120 7.59 -9.22 -5.40
CA ALA A 120 6.89 -7.99 -5.77
C ALA A 120 5.63 -8.26 -6.61
N ASP A 121 5.75 -9.02 -7.70
CA ASP A 121 4.66 -9.26 -8.63
C ASP A 121 3.46 -9.98 -7.97
N ASN A 122 3.74 -10.97 -7.12
CA ASN A 122 2.69 -11.67 -6.39
C ASN A 122 2.08 -10.78 -5.31
N TRP A 123 2.90 -9.95 -4.66
CA TRP A 123 2.41 -8.96 -3.70
C TRP A 123 1.51 -7.93 -4.39
N LEU A 124 1.85 -7.47 -5.60
CA LEU A 124 1.00 -6.56 -6.37
C LEU A 124 -0.34 -7.23 -6.75
N LYS A 125 -0.31 -8.51 -7.13
CA LYS A 125 -1.53 -9.31 -7.35
C LYS A 125 -2.43 -9.35 -6.12
N TRP A 126 -1.85 -9.62 -4.95
CA TRP A 126 -2.58 -9.61 -3.70
C TRP A 126 -3.10 -8.21 -3.35
N PHE A 127 -2.26 -7.18 -3.46
CA PHE A 127 -2.59 -5.79 -3.17
C PHE A 127 -3.75 -5.30 -4.02
N SER A 128 -3.70 -5.52 -5.33
CA SER A 128 -4.75 -5.10 -6.26
C SER A 128 -6.10 -5.74 -5.93
N ARG A 129 -6.13 -7.03 -5.59
CA ARG A 129 -7.36 -7.71 -5.12
C ARG A 129 -7.96 -7.07 -3.87
N GLN A 130 -7.13 -6.70 -2.89
CA GLN A 130 -7.63 -6.03 -1.68
C GLN A 130 -8.08 -4.59 -1.96
N ALA A 131 -7.34 -3.88 -2.82
CA ALA A 131 -7.71 -2.54 -3.26
C ALA A 131 -9.10 -2.55 -3.90
N THR A 132 -9.38 -3.46 -4.85
CA THR A 132 -10.70 -3.59 -5.47
C THR A 132 -11.82 -3.75 -4.44
N LYS A 133 -11.64 -4.60 -3.40
CA LYS A 133 -12.67 -4.80 -2.37
C LYS A 133 -13.01 -3.53 -1.60
N ILE A 134 -12.01 -2.72 -1.25
CA ILE A 134 -12.22 -1.50 -0.47
C ILE A 134 -12.74 -0.37 -1.32
N LEU A 135 -12.23 -0.27 -2.55
CA LEU A 135 -12.72 0.69 -3.53
C LEU A 135 -14.20 0.44 -3.83
N ALA A 136 -14.63 -0.82 -3.98
CA ALA A 136 -16.04 -1.19 -4.17
C ALA A 136 -16.92 -1.00 -2.90
N LYS A 137 -16.34 -1.12 -1.69
CA LYS A 137 -17.08 -0.90 -0.44
C LYS A 137 -17.30 0.58 -0.12
N GLY A 138 -16.36 1.45 -0.51
CA GLY A 138 -16.49 2.90 -0.36
C GLY A 138 -17.69 3.49 -1.12
N GLU A 139 -18.25 2.76 -2.07
CA GLU A 139 -19.43 3.14 -2.85
C GLU A 139 -20.78 2.95 -2.11
N ARG A 140 -20.81 2.23 -0.98
CA ARG A 140 -22.05 1.93 -0.23
C ARG A 140 -22.23 2.80 1.03
N SER A 141 -21.49 3.89 1.14
CA SER A 141 -21.55 4.78 2.29
C SER A 141 -21.54 6.23 1.83
N GLU A 142 -22.49 6.55 0.96
CA GLU A 142 -23.07 7.87 0.74
C GLU A 142 -24.59 7.70 0.68
#